data_AF-R5MWM5-F1
#
_entry.id   AF-R5MWM5-F1
#
_cell.length_a   1.000
_cell.length_b   1.000
_cell.length_c   1.000
_cell.angle_alpha   90.00
_cell.angle_beta   90.00
_cell.angle_gamma   90.00
#
_symmetry.space_group_name_H-M   'P 1'
#
loop_
_entity.id
_entity.type
_entity.pdbx_description
1 polymer ?
#
loop_
_entity_poly.entity_id
_entity_poly.type
_entity_poly.pdbx_seq_one_letter_code
_entity_poly.pdbx_strand_id
1 'polypeptide(L)'
;MNNEKRGKFLKNLRKSKKLTQAQLGELINYSDKNISKWENGISFPTDPETLTKLSSIFNVSFEELLYGDFKNEDNTEKITESTLEVYIDNYKSKIKFKKMMCLSLATLLIFSIIFLLSTYFIFIRGKINSYKITGSTKNGESISGSLFISNDISILNFNKIKNIEDVEEIYLYIDNENKEKIVLKGDNDNYYVEEKNGSKEYNLKEIPKTNLYIKISYNDDTSEIINLNIEKKYTNNTVFPKKVDEIASDDNNDDNQDVSTSDFKEKLLNLGFKYNEGLYKKEINKKVIMYINDYNKDIKVNIEKDDLLERISLYNYSNTFLYEKLKNGNLINHKEIELSEKLDCSIKKCNTVNDYIKYINFIKEYLQ
;
A
#
# COMPACT_ATOMS: atom_id res chain seq x y z
N MET A 1 58.48 -2.20 11.53
CA MET A 1 59.35 -2.33 10.33
C MET A 1 59.84 -0.95 9.89
N ASN A 2 61.11 -0.82 9.46
CA ASN A 2 61.69 0.46 9.07
C ASN A 2 61.74 0.62 7.53
N ASN A 3 60.70 1.22 6.95
CA ASN A 3 60.65 1.49 5.51
C ASN A 3 61.74 2.46 5.05
N GLU A 4 62.20 3.36 5.92
CA GLU A 4 63.28 4.29 5.61
C GLU A 4 64.59 3.55 5.34
N LYS A 5 64.91 2.52 6.15
CA LYS A 5 66.08 1.66 5.95
C LYS A 5 66.00 0.92 4.61
N ARG A 6 64.88 0.26 4.35
CA ARG A 6 64.64 -0.51 3.11
C ARG A 6 64.64 0.36 1.87
N GLY A 7 64.04 1.56 1.95
CA GLY A 7 64.01 2.53 0.89
C GLY A 7 65.40 3.05 0.52
N LYS A 8 66.21 3.39 1.52
CA LYS A 8 67.62 3.77 1.32
C LYS A 8 68.41 2.63 0.66
N PHE A 9 68.21 1.40 1.11
CA PHE A 9 68.85 0.22 0.52
C PHE A 9 68.45 0.02 -0.95
N LEU A 10 67.15 0.07 -1.26
CA LEU A 10 66.65 0.00 -2.64
C LEU A 10 67.23 1.11 -3.53
N LYS A 11 67.32 2.34 -3.02
CA LYS A 11 67.93 3.48 -3.72
C LYS A 11 69.40 3.23 -4.04
N ASN A 12 70.14 2.61 -3.12
CA ASN A 12 71.53 2.26 -3.31
C ASN A 12 71.69 1.16 -4.37
N LEU A 13 70.86 0.12 -4.32
CA LEU A 13 70.82 -0.96 -5.33
C LEU A 13 70.48 -0.42 -6.72
N ARG A 14 69.48 0.46 -6.85
CA ARG A 14 69.15 1.11 -8.12
C ARG A 14 70.32 1.89 -8.68
N LYS A 15 70.96 2.72 -7.84
CA LYS A 15 72.11 3.55 -8.24
C LYS A 15 73.31 2.71 -8.64
N SER A 16 73.58 1.58 -7.98
CA SER A 16 74.69 0.69 -8.35
C SER A 16 74.49 0.05 -9.73
N LYS A 17 73.25 -0.19 -10.14
CA LYS A 17 72.87 -0.61 -11.50
C LYS A 17 72.75 0.54 -12.51
N LYS A 18 73.01 1.79 -12.10
CA LYS A 18 72.89 3.01 -12.94
C LYS A 18 71.51 3.22 -13.57
N LEU A 19 70.45 2.73 -12.93
CA LEU A 19 69.07 2.87 -13.42
C LEU A 19 68.45 4.18 -12.93
N THR A 20 67.63 4.85 -13.74
CA THR A 20 66.74 5.92 -13.27
C THR A 20 65.52 5.32 -12.53
N GLN A 21 64.79 6.14 -11.77
CA GLN A 21 63.55 5.68 -11.11
C GLN A 21 62.50 5.23 -12.15
N ALA A 22 62.40 5.91 -13.29
CA ALA A 22 61.53 5.53 -14.39
C ALA A 22 61.92 4.18 -15.01
N GLN A 23 63.21 3.98 -15.28
CA GLN A 23 63.70 2.69 -15.82
C GLN A 23 63.49 1.53 -14.85
N LEU A 24 63.75 1.74 -13.55
CA LEU A 24 63.41 0.71 -12.56
C LEU A 24 61.91 0.43 -12.55
N GLY A 25 61.09 1.49 -12.58
CA GLY A 25 59.64 1.37 -12.65
C GLY A 25 59.17 0.53 -13.83
N GLU A 26 59.68 0.79 -15.04
CA GLU A 26 59.38 0.02 -16.25
C GLU A 26 59.72 -1.47 -16.09
N LEU A 27 60.86 -1.81 -15.49
CA LEU A 27 61.28 -3.20 -15.30
C LEU A 27 60.35 -4.01 -14.39
N ILE A 28 59.60 -3.36 -13.50
CA ILE A 28 58.71 -4.01 -12.53
C ILE A 28 57.24 -3.60 -12.68
N ASN A 29 56.88 -2.89 -13.74
CA ASN A 29 55.53 -2.36 -14.01
C ASN A 29 54.99 -1.42 -12.92
N TYR A 30 55.84 -0.51 -12.43
CA TYR A 30 55.47 0.56 -11.49
C TYR A 30 55.83 1.94 -12.05
N SER A 31 55.10 2.98 -11.60
CA SER A 31 55.50 4.36 -11.93
C SER A 31 56.77 4.77 -11.18
N ASP A 32 57.53 5.70 -11.77
CA ASP A 32 58.65 6.39 -11.12
C ASP A 32 58.26 7.02 -9.77
N LYS A 33 57.04 7.54 -9.65
CA LYS A 33 56.47 8.07 -8.40
C LYS A 33 56.36 7.00 -7.31
N ASN A 34 56.00 5.77 -7.68
CA ASN A 34 55.96 4.65 -6.73
C ASN A 34 57.37 4.31 -6.25
N ILE A 35 58.34 4.23 -7.17
CA ILE A 35 59.75 4.01 -6.83
C ILE A 35 60.25 5.11 -5.88
N SER A 36 59.93 6.38 -6.16
CA SER A 36 60.33 7.49 -5.29
C SER A 36 59.72 7.38 -3.90
N LYS A 37 58.45 6.97 -3.77
CA LYS A 37 57.83 6.74 -2.45
C LYS A 37 58.54 5.62 -1.70
N TRP A 38 58.94 4.56 -2.39
CA TRP A 38 59.66 3.45 -1.78
C TRP A 38 61.05 3.85 -1.31
N GLU A 39 61.81 4.55 -2.16
CA GLU A 39 63.16 5.02 -1.84
C GLU A 39 63.20 6.03 -0.69
N ASN A 40 62.12 6.79 -0.50
CA ASN A 40 61.97 7.75 0.59
C ASN A 40 61.31 7.15 1.84
N GLY A 41 61.02 5.84 1.86
CA GLY A 41 60.43 5.14 3.01
C GLY A 41 58.96 5.45 3.28
N ILE A 42 58.27 6.15 2.38
CA ILE A 42 56.84 6.50 2.49
C ILE A 42 55.96 5.24 2.42
N SER A 43 56.35 4.30 1.56
CA SER A 43 55.75 2.98 1.45
C SER A 43 56.83 1.98 1.03
N PHE A 44 56.51 0.69 0.91
CA PHE A 44 57.39 -0.31 0.32
C PHE A 44 56.50 -1.43 -0.27
N PRO A 45 56.89 -2.10 -1.36
CA PRO A 45 56.09 -3.20 -1.90
C PRO A 45 55.91 -4.32 -0.86
N THR A 46 54.68 -4.81 -0.76
CA THR A 46 54.29 -5.92 0.13
C THR A 46 53.85 -7.15 -0.66
N ASP A 47 53.66 -7.03 -1.97
CA ASP A 47 53.30 -8.13 -2.84
C ASP A 47 54.55 -9.00 -3.15
N PRO A 48 54.44 -10.33 -3.05
CA PRO A 48 55.57 -11.22 -3.30
C PRO A 48 56.15 -11.09 -4.71
N GLU A 49 55.32 -10.84 -5.74
CA GLU A 49 55.78 -10.79 -7.14
C GLU A 49 56.75 -9.63 -7.39
N THR A 50 56.44 -8.43 -6.91
CA THR A 50 57.30 -7.25 -7.04
C THR A 50 58.58 -7.43 -6.24
N LEU A 51 58.49 -7.98 -5.02
CA LEU A 51 59.65 -8.28 -4.20
C LEU A 51 60.56 -9.31 -4.90
N THR A 52 60.01 -10.36 -5.51
CA THR A 52 60.78 -11.33 -6.31
C THR A 52 61.46 -10.67 -7.51
N LYS A 53 60.76 -9.83 -8.27
CA LYS A 53 61.37 -9.10 -9.41
C LYS A 53 62.52 -8.21 -8.97
N LEU A 54 62.34 -7.45 -7.88
CA LEU A 54 63.38 -6.60 -7.29
C LEU A 54 64.59 -7.44 -6.85
N SER A 55 64.36 -8.55 -6.15
CA SER A 55 65.41 -9.50 -5.76
C SER A 55 66.18 -10.02 -6.97
N SER A 56 65.50 -10.39 -8.06
CA SER A 56 66.15 -10.85 -9.29
C SER A 56 66.96 -9.76 -10.00
N ILE A 57 66.42 -8.54 -10.13
CA ILE A 57 67.10 -7.41 -10.80
C ILE A 57 68.39 -7.03 -10.07
N PHE A 58 68.34 -7.01 -8.74
CA PHE A 58 69.45 -6.56 -7.90
C PHE A 58 70.35 -7.69 -7.39
N ASN A 59 70.00 -8.94 -7.66
CA ASN A 59 70.69 -10.13 -7.18
C ASN A 59 70.86 -10.12 -5.65
N VAL A 60 69.77 -9.84 -4.94
CA VAL A 60 69.69 -9.86 -3.47
C VAL A 60 68.59 -10.83 -3.04
N SER A 61 68.76 -11.44 -1.88
CA SER A 61 67.73 -12.30 -1.31
C SER A 61 66.48 -11.49 -0.90
N PHE A 62 65.37 -12.20 -0.77
CA PHE A 62 64.11 -11.60 -0.31
C PHE A 62 64.27 -11.03 1.10
N GLU A 63 65.02 -11.73 1.94
CA GLU A 63 65.31 -11.40 3.32
C GLU A 63 66.13 -10.11 3.44
N GLU A 64 67.16 -9.94 2.62
CA GLU A 64 67.98 -8.71 2.55
C GLU A 64 67.14 -7.50 2.09
N LEU A 65 66.23 -7.69 1.14
CA LEU A 65 65.35 -6.64 0.65
C LEU A 65 64.29 -6.23 1.70
N LEU A 66 63.75 -7.20 2.45
CA LEU A 66 62.83 -6.96 3.56
C LEU A 66 63.53 -6.30 4.75
N TYR A 67 64.77 -6.66 5.04
CA TYR A 67 65.56 -6.09 6.12
C TYR A 67 66.14 -4.70 5.77
N GLY A 68 66.45 -4.49 4.50
CA GLY A 68 67.06 -3.26 3.99
C GLY A 68 68.57 -3.20 4.17
N ASP A 69 69.26 -4.34 4.08
CA ASP A 69 70.73 -4.42 4.17
C ASP A 69 71.25 -5.73 3.56
N PHE A 70 72.53 -5.77 3.20
CA PHE A 70 73.19 -7.02 2.80
C PHE A 70 73.39 -7.93 4.01
N LYS A 71 73.27 -9.24 3.81
CA LYS A 71 73.48 -10.23 4.85
C LYS A 71 74.98 -10.38 5.16
N ASN A 72 75.32 -10.34 6.44
CA ASN A 72 76.66 -10.57 6.97
C ASN A 72 76.59 -11.36 8.30
N GLU A 73 77.75 -11.69 8.86
CA GLU A 73 77.82 -12.48 10.11
C GLU A 73 77.11 -11.79 11.28
N ASP A 74 77.14 -10.46 11.35
CA ASP A 74 76.58 -9.68 12.46
C ASP A 74 75.05 -9.49 12.41
N ASN A 75 74.44 -9.61 11.22
CA ASN A 75 73.02 -9.29 11.01
C ASN A 75 72.15 -10.48 10.56
N THR A 76 72.74 -11.67 10.39
CA THR A 76 72.05 -12.88 9.90
C THR A 76 70.84 -13.26 10.76
N GLU A 77 70.98 -13.23 12.09
CA GLU A 77 69.89 -13.58 13.00
C GLU A 77 68.75 -12.55 12.95
N LYS A 78 69.09 -11.25 12.97
CA LYS A 78 68.12 -10.13 12.88
C LYS A 78 67.35 -10.14 11.56
N ILE A 79 68.01 -10.46 10.45
CA ILE A 79 67.36 -10.63 9.14
C ILE A 79 66.33 -11.77 9.22
N THR A 80 66.72 -12.91 9.77
CA THR A 80 65.85 -14.10 9.88
C THR A 80 64.64 -13.83 10.78
N GLU A 81 64.83 -13.16 11.91
CA GLU A 81 63.74 -12.79 12.81
C GLU A 81 62.76 -11.82 12.15
N SER A 82 63.26 -10.77 11.49
CA SER A 82 62.42 -9.78 10.81
C SER A 82 61.57 -10.36 9.67
N THR A 83 62.07 -11.41 9.01
CA THR A 83 61.36 -12.06 7.90
C THR A 83 60.30 -13.03 8.41
N LEU A 84 60.57 -13.73 9.51
CA LEU A 84 59.57 -14.55 10.21
C LEU A 84 58.41 -13.70 10.75
N GLU A 85 58.69 -12.51 11.31
CA GLU A 85 57.65 -11.57 11.75
C GLU A 85 56.70 -11.20 10.61
N VAL A 86 57.25 -10.88 9.43
CA VAL A 86 56.46 -10.57 8.22
C VAL A 86 55.59 -11.74 7.80
N TYR A 87 56.13 -12.95 7.85
CA TYR A 87 55.38 -14.15 7.47
C TYR A 87 54.22 -14.42 8.45
N ILE A 88 54.49 -14.33 9.76
CA ILE A 88 53.50 -14.53 10.83
C ILE A 88 52.39 -13.47 10.74
N ASP A 89 52.73 -12.21 10.53
CA ASP A 89 51.75 -11.13 10.42
C ASP A 89 50.86 -11.29 9.19
N ASN A 90 51.44 -11.67 8.04
CA ASN A 90 50.66 -11.99 6.84
C ASN A 90 49.72 -13.19 7.08
N TYR A 91 50.19 -14.23 7.76
CA TYR A 91 49.36 -15.39 8.11
C TYR A 91 48.21 -15.01 9.05
N LYS A 92 48.49 -14.25 10.11
CA LYS A 92 47.48 -13.71 11.05
C LYS A 92 46.45 -12.84 10.33
N SER A 93 46.90 -11.97 9.42
CA SER A 93 46.03 -11.11 8.62
C SER A 93 45.08 -11.93 7.73
N LYS A 94 45.58 -12.99 7.06
CA LYS A 94 44.73 -13.92 6.28
C LYS A 94 43.69 -14.64 7.14
N ILE A 95 44.06 -15.08 8.35
CA ILE A 95 43.11 -15.69 9.29
C ILE A 95 42.05 -14.67 9.73
N LYS A 96 42.47 -13.46 10.11
CA LYS A 96 41.56 -12.38 10.51
C LYS A 96 40.58 -12.04 9.39
N PHE A 97 41.06 -11.98 8.15
CA PHE A 97 40.22 -11.77 6.97
C PHE A 97 39.20 -12.90 6.78
N LYS A 98 39.62 -14.17 6.85
CA LYS A 98 38.70 -15.33 6.78
C LYS A 98 37.64 -15.30 7.89
N LYS A 99 38.03 -15.00 9.13
CA LYS A 99 37.08 -14.86 10.26
C LYS A 99 36.08 -13.74 10.02
N MET A 100 36.55 -12.58 9.56
CA MET A 100 35.69 -11.43 9.26
C MET A 100 34.71 -11.72 8.13
N MET A 101 35.15 -12.42 7.08
CA MET A 101 34.30 -12.87 5.97
C MET A 101 33.25 -13.89 6.43
N CYS A 102 33.62 -14.86 7.27
CA CYS A 102 32.64 -15.80 7.84
C CYS A 102 31.61 -15.07 8.71
N LEU A 103 32.05 -14.09 9.51
CA LEU A 103 31.15 -13.30 10.35
C LEU A 103 30.16 -12.50 9.51
N SER A 104 30.62 -11.85 8.43
CA SER A 104 29.73 -11.08 7.54
C SER A 104 28.73 -11.95 6.79
N LEU A 105 29.11 -13.18 6.41
CA LEU A 105 28.20 -14.14 5.80
C LEU A 105 27.15 -14.63 6.80
N ALA A 106 27.56 -14.93 8.03
CA ALA A 106 26.65 -15.36 9.09
C ALA A 106 25.61 -14.27 9.44
N THR A 107 26.03 -13.01 9.55
CA THR A 107 25.10 -11.91 9.80
C THR A 107 24.12 -11.73 8.65
N LEU A 108 24.57 -11.80 7.39
CA LEU A 108 23.70 -11.71 6.21
C LEU A 108 22.65 -12.83 6.19
N LEU A 109 23.04 -14.06 6.53
CA LEU A 109 22.10 -15.18 6.68
C LEU A 109 21.05 -14.92 7.75
N ILE A 110 21.45 -14.40 8.91
CA ILE A 110 20.51 -14.07 10.00
C ILE A 110 19.51 -13.00 9.53
N PHE A 111 19.97 -11.94 8.87
CA PHE A 111 19.08 -10.90 8.32
C PHE A 111 18.11 -11.47 7.28
N SER A 112 18.59 -12.38 6.42
CA SER A 112 17.73 -13.06 5.45
C SER A 112 16.63 -13.87 6.12
N ILE A 113 16.95 -14.61 7.19
CA ILE A 113 15.97 -15.41 7.93
C ILE A 113 14.94 -14.48 8.60
N ILE A 114 15.39 -13.40 9.23
CA ILE A 114 14.50 -12.41 9.87
C ILE A 114 13.55 -11.80 8.83
N PHE A 115 14.04 -11.48 7.63
CA PHE A 115 13.23 -10.94 6.53
C PHE A 115 12.16 -11.94 6.04
N LEU A 116 12.51 -13.23 5.95
CA LEU A 116 11.54 -14.27 5.59
C LEU A 116 10.46 -14.45 6.68
N LEU A 117 10.86 -14.39 7.96
CA LEU A 117 9.92 -14.48 9.08
C LEU A 117 8.99 -13.26 9.15
N SER A 118 9.51 -12.06 8.90
CA SER A 118 8.71 -10.83 8.92
C SER A 118 7.68 -10.82 7.79
N THR A 119 8.08 -11.19 6.58
CA THR A 119 7.16 -11.31 5.44
C THR A 119 6.08 -12.36 5.72
N TYR A 120 6.43 -13.53 6.26
CA TYR A 120 5.45 -14.54 6.68
C TYR A 120 4.41 -13.95 7.67
N PHE A 121 4.86 -13.26 8.72
CA PHE A 121 3.96 -12.69 9.72
C PHE A 121 3.04 -11.60 9.15
N ILE A 122 3.58 -10.72 8.30
CA ILE A 122 2.82 -9.61 7.71
C ILE A 122 1.75 -10.15 6.74
N PHE A 123 2.14 -11.03 5.82
CA PHE A 123 1.25 -11.41 4.72
C PHE A 123 0.35 -12.60 5.02
N ILE A 124 0.84 -13.58 5.77
CA ILE A 124 0.10 -14.82 5.97
C ILE A 124 -0.76 -14.69 7.21
N ARG A 125 -0.22 -14.28 8.36
CA ARG A 125 -0.97 -14.23 9.62
C ARG A 125 -2.05 -13.14 9.62
N GLY A 126 -1.78 -11.97 9.05
CA GLY A 126 -2.71 -10.83 8.99
C GLY A 126 -3.76 -10.89 7.88
N LYS A 127 -3.86 -12.00 7.14
CA LYS A 127 -4.75 -12.09 5.98
C LYS A 127 -6.22 -12.05 6.39
N ILE A 128 -6.95 -11.07 5.84
CA ILE A 128 -8.40 -10.93 5.97
C ILE A 128 -8.99 -10.96 4.58
N ASN A 129 -10.07 -11.72 4.39
CA ASN A 129 -10.90 -11.70 3.20
C ASN A 129 -12.30 -11.27 3.59
N SER A 130 -12.94 -10.43 2.77
CA SER A 130 -14.37 -10.16 2.89
C SER A 130 -15.10 -10.56 1.61
N TYR A 131 -16.31 -11.07 1.81
CA TYR A 131 -17.19 -11.53 0.75
C TYR A 131 -18.57 -10.94 0.95
N LYS A 132 -19.22 -10.59 -0.16
CA LYS A 132 -20.63 -10.24 -0.21
C LYS A 132 -21.39 -11.48 -0.66
N ILE A 133 -22.44 -11.83 0.08
CA ILE A 133 -23.36 -12.92 -0.25
C ILE A 133 -24.65 -12.28 -0.77
N THR A 134 -25.12 -12.72 -1.92
CA THR A 134 -26.32 -12.18 -2.57
C THR A 134 -27.17 -13.28 -3.18
N GLY A 135 -28.48 -13.11 -3.15
CA GLY A 135 -29.44 -13.96 -3.86
C GLY A 135 -30.77 -13.23 -4.00
N SER A 136 -31.73 -13.88 -4.65
CA SER A 136 -33.10 -13.40 -4.77
C SER A 136 -34.06 -14.56 -4.65
N THR A 137 -35.16 -14.37 -3.94
CA THR A 137 -36.27 -15.33 -3.95
C THR A 137 -36.96 -15.36 -5.32
N LYS A 138 -37.79 -16.37 -5.57
CA LYS A 138 -38.64 -16.46 -6.77
C LYS A 138 -39.51 -15.23 -6.96
N ASN A 139 -39.92 -14.60 -5.85
CA ASN A 139 -40.75 -13.39 -5.85
C ASN A 139 -39.92 -12.10 -6.02
N GLY A 140 -38.60 -12.18 -6.12
CA GLY A 140 -37.70 -11.05 -6.35
C GLY A 140 -37.18 -10.37 -5.08
N GLU A 141 -37.48 -10.90 -3.89
CA GLU A 141 -36.98 -10.34 -2.63
C GLU A 141 -35.48 -10.60 -2.47
N SER A 142 -34.77 -9.57 -2.04
CA SER A 142 -33.30 -9.59 -1.96
C SER A 142 -32.82 -10.34 -0.73
N ILE A 143 -31.88 -11.26 -0.95
CA ILE A 143 -31.14 -11.97 0.08
C ILE A 143 -29.74 -11.38 0.13
N SER A 144 -29.29 -10.98 1.31
CA SER A 144 -27.98 -10.35 1.47
C SER A 144 -27.28 -10.77 2.75
N GLY A 145 -25.97 -10.93 2.64
CA GLY A 145 -25.09 -11.22 3.76
C GLY A 145 -23.67 -10.76 3.49
N SER A 146 -22.85 -10.80 4.53
CA SER A 146 -21.41 -10.57 4.43
C SER A 146 -20.66 -11.63 5.22
N LEU A 147 -19.52 -12.05 4.68
CA LEU A 147 -18.66 -13.04 5.30
C LEU A 147 -17.25 -12.47 5.41
N PHE A 148 -16.74 -12.40 6.62
CA PHE A 148 -15.37 -12.03 6.93
C PHE A 148 -14.61 -13.27 7.35
N ILE A 149 -13.45 -13.51 6.75
CA ILE A 149 -12.59 -14.64 7.09
C ILE A 149 -11.19 -14.11 7.35
N SER A 150 -10.72 -14.32 8.57
CA SER A 150 -9.32 -14.16 8.95
C SER A 150 -8.73 -15.51 9.38
N ASN A 151 -7.44 -15.50 9.74
CA ASN A 151 -6.84 -16.69 10.32
C ASN A 151 -7.33 -17.01 11.72
N ASP A 152 -7.79 -16.02 12.49
CA ASP A 152 -8.17 -16.21 13.90
C ASP A 152 -9.68 -16.42 14.07
N ILE A 153 -10.48 -15.71 13.26
CA ILE A 153 -11.94 -15.70 13.34
C ILE A 153 -12.57 -15.58 11.95
N SER A 154 -13.70 -16.24 11.77
CA SER A 154 -14.62 -16.02 10.65
C SER A 154 -15.95 -15.49 11.20
N ILE A 155 -16.55 -14.52 10.52
CA ILE A 155 -17.78 -13.85 10.96
C ILE A 155 -18.74 -13.82 9.79
N LEU A 156 -19.93 -14.36 9.98
CA LEU A 156 -21.04 -14.29 9.03
C LEU A 156 -22.09 -13.33 9.57
N ASN A 157 -22.42 -12.31 8.78
CA ASN A 157 -23.62 -11.51 8.96
C ASN A 157 -24.62 -11.91 7.88
N PHE A 158 -25.82 -12.30 8.24
CA PHE A 158 -26.88 -12.61 7.29
C PHE A 158 -28.13 -11.81 7.63
N ASN A 159 -28.65 -11.07 6.66
CA ASN A 159 -29.73 -10.13 6.90
C ASN A 159 -31.07 -10.84 6.81
N LYS A 160 -32.03 -10.37 7.61
CA LYS A 160 -33.44 -10.73 7.46
C LYS A 160 -33.92 -10.42 6.03
N ILE A 161 -34.58 -11.39 5.42
CA ILE A 161 -35.22 -11.22 4.12
C ILE A 161 -36.49 -10.38 4.34
N LYS A 162 -36.62 -9.28 3.59
CA LYS A 162 -37.74 -8.34 3.72
C LYS A 162 -38.91 -8.75 2.83
N ASN A 163 -40.10 -8.25 3.17
CA ASN A 163 -41.36 -8.43 2.41
C ASN A 163 -41.69 -9.89 2.06
N ILE A 164 -41.32 -10.80 2.96
CA ILE A 164 -41.65 -12.22 2.89
C ILE A 164 -42.44 -12.55 4.16
N GLU A 165 -43.66 -13.04 3.97
CA GLU A 165 -44.55 -13.47 5.03
C GLU A 165 -44.50 -15.00 5.16
N ASP A 166 -44.99 -15.51 6.29
CA ASP A 166 -45.18 -16.95 6.52
C ASP A 166 -43.92 -17.82 6.42
N VAL A 167 -42.73 -17.28 6.73
CA VAL A 167 -41.51 -18.10 6.84
C VAL A 167 -41.53 -18.86 8.15
N GLU A 168 -41.52 -20.19 8.06
CA GLU A 168 -41.35 -21.08 9.21
C GLU A 168 -39.87 -21.13 9.61
N GLU A 169 -38.98 -21.33 8.64
CA GLU A 169 -37.57 -21.58 8.91
C GLU A 169 -36.70 -21.23 7.69
N ILE A 170 -35.51 -20.69 7.96
CA ILE A 170 -34.42 -20.59 7.00
C ILE A 170 -33.32 -21.59 7.35
N TYR A 171 -32.73 -22.18 6.32
CA TYR A 171 -31.67 -23.18 6.43
C TYR A 171 -30.58 -22.87 5.43
N LEU A 172 -29.45 -22.37 5.92
CA LEU A 172 -28.26 -22.06 5.14
C LEU A 172 -27.29 -23.24 5.22
N TYR A 173 -26.85 -23.75 4.07
CA TYR A 173 -25.94 -24.89 4.00
C TYR A 173 -24.97 -24.77 2.83
N ILE A 174 -23.81 -25.42 2.99
CA ILE A 174 -22.85 -25.61 1.90
C ILE A 174 -22.98 -27.04 1.37
N ASP A 175 -22.85 -27.19 0.06
CA ASP A 175 -22.72 -28.48 -0.59
C ASP A 175 -21.25 -28.75 -0.93
N ASN A 176 -20.70 -29.81 -0.35
CA ASN A 176 -19.35 -30.27 -0.63
C ASN A 176 -19.36 -31.79 -0.83
N GLU A 177 -19.03 -32.25 -2.05
CA GLU A 177 -18.95 -33.67 -2.40
C GLU A 177 -20.26 -34.46 -2.06
N ASN A 178 -21.43 -33.89 -2.35
CA ASN A 178 -22.75 -34.45 -2.05
C ASN A 178 -23.05 -34.66 -0.56
N LYS A 179 -22.39 -33.88 0.31
CA LYS A 179 -22.71 -33.81 1.74
C LYS A 179 -23.10 -32.38 2.09
N GLU A 180 -24.36 -32.20 2.48
CA GLU A 180 -24.84 -30.96 3.03
C GLU A 180 -24.23 -30.73 4.42
N LYS A 181 -23.58 -29.57 4.59
CA LYS A 181 -23.14 -29.11 5.90
C LYS A 181 -23.90 -27.85 6.27
N ILE A 182 -24.55 -27.91 7.42
CA ILE A 182 -25.33 -26.82 7.98
C ILE A 182 -24.39 -25.67 8.34
N VAL A 183 -24.73 -24.48 7.88
CA VAL A 183 -24.10 -23.22 8.27
C VAL A 183 -24.97 -22.48 9.28
N LEU A 184 -26.28 -22.43 9.06
CA LEU A 184 -27.22 -21.74 9.94
C LEU A 184 -28.62 -22.36 9.78
N LYS A 185 -29.37 -22.43 10.87
CA LYS A 185 -30.77 -22.86 10.89
C LYS A 185 -31.55 -22.04 11.92
N GLY A 186 -32.71 -21.49 11.55
CA GLY A 186 -33.59 -20.73 12.46
C GLY A 186 -34.62 -19.86 11.73
N ASP A 187 -35.24 -18.91 12.43
CA ASP A 187 -36.27 -18.02 11.89
C ASP A 187 -35.72 -17.00 10.86
N ASN A 188 -36.59 -16.33 10.10
CA ASN A 188 -36.18 -15.20 9.24
C ASN A 188 -35.85 -13.94 10.08
N ASP A 189 -34.61 -13.88 10.58
CA ASP A 189 -34.06 -12.76 11.34
C ASP A 189 -32.63 -12.40 10.88
N ASN A 190 -32.03 -11.38 11.51
CA ASN A 190 -30.64 -11.02 11.32
C ASN A 190 -29.73 -11.92 12.15
N TYR A 191 -28.75 -12.52 11.51
CA TYR A 191 -27.80 -13.42 12.15
C TYR A 191 -26.41 -12.83 12.19
N TYR A 192 -25.77 -12.97 13.35
CA TYR A 192 -24.38 -12.68 13.60
C TYR A 192 -23.72 -13.94 14.16
N VAL A 193 -22.90 -14.61 13.34
CA VAL A 193 -22.26 -15.88 13.69
C VAL A 193 -20.75 -15.72 13.68
N GLU A 194 -20.10 -16.10 14.78
CA GLU A 194 -18.65 -16.10 14.91
C GLU A 194 -18.12 -17.54 15.00
N GLU A 195 -17.08 -17.84 14.23
CA GLU A 195 -16.38 -19.11 14.27
C GLU A 195 -14.87 -18.87 14.46
N LYS A 196 -14.35 -19.24 15.63
CA LYS A 196 -12.90 -19.23 15.90
C LYS A 196 -12.20 -20.29 15.07
N ASN A 197 -10.97 -19.99 14.66
CA ASN A 197 -10.18 -20.92 13.86
C ASN A 197 -9.99 -22.28 14.54
N GLY A 198 -10.27 -23.35 13.80
CA GLY A 198 -10.24 -24.73 14.30
C GLY A 198 -11.60 -25.25 14.76
N SER A 199 -12.55 -24.36 15.09
CA SER A 199 -13.96 -24.74 15.17
C SER A 199 -14.49 -25.02 13.75
N LYS A 200 -15.30 -26.07 13.61
CA LYS A 200 -16.00 -26.46 12.36
C LYS A 200 -17.50 -26.56 12.62
N GLU A 201 -18.00 -25.74 13.53
CA GLU A 201 -19.40 -25.73 13.96
C GLU A 201 -20.30 -25.18 12.86
N TYR A 202 -19.86 -24.12 12.18
CA TYR A 202 -20.63 -23.42 11.14
C TYR A 202 -19.97 -23.52 9.76
N ASN A 203 -18.74 -24.03 9.68
CA ASN A 203 -18.01 -24.26 8.44
C ASN A 203 -17.81 -22.97 7.59
N LEU A 204 -17.71 -21.80 8.24
CA LEU A 204 -17.67 -20.50 7.58
C LEU A 204 -16.48 -20.37 6.61
N LYS A 205 -15.34 -21.01 6.92
CA LYS A 205 -14.14 -21.02 6.06
C LYS A 205 -14.30 -21.84 4.78
N GLU A 206 -15.30 -22.72 4.71
CA GLU A 206 -15.57 -23.55 3.54
C GLU A 206 -16.50 -22.85 2.54
N ILE A 207 -17.30 -21.87 2.98
CA ILE A 207 -18.26 -21.13 2.16
C ILE A 207 -17.64 -20.61 0.85
N PRO A 208 -16.50 -19.90 0.83
CA PRO A 208 -15.96 -19.36 -0.43
C PRO A 208 -15.39 -20.42 -1.40
N LYS A 209 -15.32 -21.68 -0.99
CA LYS A 209 -14.74 -22.79 -1.77
C LYS A 209 -15.80 -23.72 -2.34
N THR A 210 -17.06 -23.50 -1.99
CA THR A 210 -18.18 -24.42 -2.21
C THR A 210 -19.41 -23.62 -2.68
N ASN A 211 -20.46 -24.33 -3.09
CA ASN A 211 -21.73 -23.69 -3.39
C ASN A 211 -22.51 -23.49 -2.08
N LEU A 212 -23.02 -22.28 -1.87
CA LEU A 212 -23.80 -21.91 -0.70
C LEU A 212 -25.26 -21.82 -1.10
N TYR A 213 -26.13 -22.51 -0.37
CA TYR A 213 -27.56 -22.54 -0.62
C TYR A 213 -28.32 -22.07 0.61
N ILE A 214 -29.45 -21.41 0.36
CA ILE A 214 -30.47 -21.18 1.38
C ILE A 214 -31.73 -21.92 0.98
N LYS A 215 -32.27 -22.70 1.91
CA LYS A 215 -33.63 -23.23 1.85
C LYS A 215 -34.52 -22.38 2.74
N ILE A 216 -35.64 -21.90 2.20
CA ILE A 216 -36.68 -21.16 2.92
C ILE A 216 -37.89 -22.07 2.96
N SER A 217 -38.32 -22.44 4.17
CA SER A 217 -39.55 -23.21 4.41
C SER A 217 -40.66 -22.26 4.86
N TYR A 218 -41.83 -22.42 4.27
CA TYR A 218 -43.02 -21.61 4.57
C TYR A 218 -44.01 -22.40 5.41
N ASN A 219 -44.89 -21.70 6.13
CA ASN A 219 -45.92 -22.31 6.99
C ASN A 219 -46.93 -23.18 6.23
N ASP A 220 -46.99 -23.10 4.91
CA ASP A 220 -47.87 -23.89 4.03
C ASP A 220 -47.21 -25.18 3.50
N ASP A 221 -46.15 -25.64 4.17
CA ASP A 221 -45.30 -26.79 3.80
C ASP A 221 -44.56 -26.65 2.47
N THR A 222 -44.60 -25.47 1.83
CA THR A 222 -43.80 -25.21 0.62
C THR A 222 -42.38 -24.80 0.98
N SER A 223 -41.44 -25.00 0.06
CA SER A 223 -40.07 -24.52 0.24
C SER A 223 -39.41 -24.06 -1.05
N GLU A 224 -38.47 -23.14 -0.91
CA GLU A 224 -37.64 -22.63 -1.99
C GLU A 224 -36.17 -22.88 -1.66
N ILE A 225 -35.39 -23.34 -2.64
CA ILE A 225 -33.93 -23.50 -2.52
C ILE A 225 -33.27 -22.55 -3.51
N ILE A 226 -32.38 -21.71 -3.01
CA ILE A 226 -31.71 -20.66 -3.79
C ILE A 226 -30.20 -20.85 -3.65
N ASN A 227 -29.50 -20.91 -4.79
CA ASN A 227 -28.04 -20.83 -4.82
C ASN A 227 -27.61 -19.37 -4.65
N LEU A 228 -26.80 -19.10 -3.63
CA LEU A 228 -26.34 -17.76 -3.31
C LEU A 228 -25.02 -17.46 -4.02
N ASN A 229 -24.95 -16.28 -4.62
CA ASN A 229 -23.74 -15.76 -5.21
C ASN A 229 -22.80 -15.22 -4.13
N ILE A 230 -21.53 -15.63 -4.17
CA ILE A 230 -20.48 -15.22 -3.26
C ILE A 230 -19.46 -14.40 -4.05
N GLU A 231 -19.43 -13.09 -3.79
CA GLU A 231 -18.52 -12.18 -4.47
C GLU A 231 -17.42 -11.72 -3.50
N LYS A 232 -16.15 -11.97 -3.84
CA LYS A 232 -15.02 -11.49 -3.04
C LYS A 232 -14.87 -9.97 -3.18
N LYS A 233 -14.97 -9.22 -2.06
CA LYS A 233 -14.89 -7.76 -2.05
C LYS A 233 -13.53 -7.23 -1.63
N TYR A 234 -12.88 -7.86 -0.66
CA TYR A 234 -11.60 -7.37 -0.14
C TYR A 234 -10.65 -8.51 0.23
N THR A 235 -9.36 -8.23 0.12
CA THR A 235 -8.28 -9.07 0.68
C THR A 235 -7.14 -8.16 1.12
N ASN A 236 -6.70 -8.28 2.37
CA ASN A 236 -5.52 -7.56 2.83
C ASN A 236 -4.25 -8.30 2.39
N ASN A 237 -3.91 -8.19 1.10
CA ASN A 237 -2.71 -8.81 0.54
C ASN A 237 -1.58 -7.79 0.30
N THR A 238 -1.75 -6.53 0.70
CA THR A 238 -0.80 -5.44 0.44
C THR A 238 -0.04 -5.08 1.72
N VAL A 239 1.31 -5.06 1.68
CA VAL A 239 2.18 -4.71 2.83
C VAL A 239 1.86 -3.34 3.38
N PHE A 240 1.66 -2.41 2.46
CA PHE A 240 1.19 -1.09 2.76
C PHE A 240 -0.31 -1.13 2.53
N PRO A 241 -1.14 -0.65 3.47
CA PRO A 241 -2.49 -0.31 3.10
C PRO A 241 -2.37 0.57 1.86
N LYS A 242 -3.15 0.28 0.81
CA LYS A 242 -3.37 1.32 -0.19
C LYS A 242 -3.73 2.55 0.63
N LYS A 243 -3.03 3.66 0.40
CA LYS A 243 -3.69 4.94 0.66
C LYS A 243 -5.01 4.77 -0.09
N VAL A 244 -6.10 4.63 0.66
CA VAL A 244 -7.31 5.27 0.21
C VAL A 244 -6.78 6.66 -0.04
N ASP A 245 -6.79 7.11 -1.29
CA ASP A 245 -6.52 8.51 -1.56
C ASP A 245 -7.32 9.21 -0.47
N GLU A 246 -6.62 9.90 0.46
CA GLU A 246 -7.29 10.97 1.18
C GLU A 246 -8.01 11.65 0.06
N ILE A 247 -9.36 11.66 0.08
CA ILE A 247 -10.15 12.31 -0.96
C ILE A 247 -9.41 13.60 -1.17
N ALA A 248 -8.67 13.66 -2.27
CA ALA A 248 -7.64 14.65 -2.35
C ALA A 248 -8.47 15.91 -2.35
N SER A 249 -8.16 16.80 -1.42
CA SER A 249 -8.12 18.20 -1.73
C SER A 249 -7.28 18.32 -3.00
N ASP A 250 -7.89 18.01 -4.14
CA ASP A 250 -7.21 17.94 -5.42
C ASP A 250 -7.30 19.35 -5.99
N ASP A 251 -6.30 20.12 -5.60
CA ASP A 251 -5.46 20.81 -6.57
C ASP A 251 -4.74 19.74 -7.41
N ASN A 252 -5.39 19.36 -8.52
CA ASN A 252 -4.87 18.97 -9.83
C ASN A 252 -3.88 17.79 -10.04
N ASN A 253 -4.34 16.88 -10.91
CA ASN A 253 -3.68 15.98 -11.90
C ASN A 253 -3.08 14.66 -11.36
N ASP A 254 -3.30 13.46 -11.93
CA ASP A 254 -3.86 13.07 -13.23
C ASP A 254 -4.27 11.57 -13.22
N ASP A 255 -5.31 11.28 -14.02
CA ASP A 255 -5.58 10.07 -14.82
C ASP A 255 -6.05 8.71 -14.24
N ASN A 256 -7.36 8.48 -14.52
CA ASN A 256 -8.06 7.25 -14.93
C ASN A 256 -8.81 6.41 -13.88
N GLN A 257 -9.98 6.90 -13.45
CA GLN A 257 -11.31 6.26 -13.68
C GLN A 257 -12.43 7.05 -12.97
N ASP A 258 -13.10 7.95 -13.69
CA ASP A 258 -14.57 8.09 -13.73
C ASP A 258 -14.94 9.38 -14.49
N VAL A 259 -15.15 9.24 -15.79
CA VAL A 259 -15.49 10.35 -16.72
C VAL A 259 -16.84 11.02 -16.37
N SER A 260 -17.64 10.48 -15.43
CA SER A 260 -18.94 11.07 -15.05
C SER A 260 -18.94 11.93 -13.77
N THR A 261 -17.96 11.76 -12.86
CA THR A 261 -17.91 12.52 -11.60
C THR A 261 -17.15 13.84 -11.72
N SER A 262 -16.18 13.94 -12.66
CA SER A 262 -15.50 15.22 -12.94
C SER A 262 -16.45 16.25 -13.55
N ASP A 263 -17.30 15.83 -14.50
CA ASP A 263 -18.29 16.68 -15.18
C ASP A 263 -19.32 17.26 -14.20
N PHE A 264 -19.83 16.45 -13.27
CA PHE A 264 -20.82 16.89 -12.29
C PHE A 264 -20.29 18.00 -11.36
N LYS A 265 -19.07 17.83 -10.86
CA LYS A 265 -18.41 18.82 -9.98
C LYS A 265 -18.13 20.11 -10.74
N GLU A 266 -17.58 20.01 -11.94
CA GLU A 266 -17.27 21.17 -12.79
C GLU A 266 -18.53 21.96 -13.15
N LYS A 267 -19.61 21.27 -13.56
CA LYS A 267 -20.91 21.88 -13.83
C LYS A 267 -21.46 22.68 -12.63
N LEU A 268 -21.36 22.15 -11.41
CA LEU A 268 -21.81 22.86 -10.21
C LEU A 268 -20.96 24.09 -9.86
N LEU A 269 -19.64 23.98 -10.01
CA LEU A 269 -18.73 25.12 -9.81
C LEU A 269 -18.98 26.22 -10.84
N ASN A 270 -19.21 25.86 -12.11
CA ASN A 270 -19.57 26.80 -13.18
C ASN A 270 -20.90 27.52 -12.92
N LEU A 271 -21.84 26.84 -12.27
CA LEU A 271 -23.09 27.43 -11.80
C LEU A 271 -22.91 28.30 -10.54
N GLY A 272 -21.70 28.43 -9.99
CA GLY A 272 -21.39 29.29 -8.85
C GLY A 272 -21.71 28.68 -7.48
N PHE A 273 -21.84 27.34 -7.40
CA PHE A 273 -21.95 26.65 -6.11
C PHE A 273 -20.58 26.58 -5.41
N LYS A 274 -20.60 26.63 -4.09
CA LYS A 274 -19.43 26.40 -3.24
C LYS A 274 -19.62 25.10 -2.47
N TYR A 275 -18.62 24.25 -2.49
CA TYR A 275 -18.63 22.99 -1.76
C TYR A 275 -18.23 23.21 -0.30
N ASN A 276 -19.01 22.68 0.65
CA ASN A 276 -18.67 22.67 2.07
C ASN A 276 -19.29 21.43 2.75
N GLU A 277 -18.47 20.63 3.42
CA GLU A 277 -18.91 19.50 4.28
C GLU A 277 -19.97 18.56 3.65
N GLY A 278 -19.76 18.10 2.40
CA GLY A 278 -20.68 17.15 1.72
C GLY A 278 -21.92 17.78 1.09
N LEU A 279 -21.96 19.11 0.98
CA LEU A 279 -23.06 19.86 0.39
C LEU A 279 -22.53 20.99 -0.51
N TYR A 280 -23.09 21.12 -1.71
CA TYR A 280 -22.90 22.28 -2.56
C TYR A 280 -23.93 23.34 -2.18
N LYS A 281 -23.47 24.54 -1.77
CA LYS A 281 -24.31 25.67 -1.38
C LYS A 281 -24.18 26.81 -2.40
N LYS A 282 -25.31 27.38 -2.84
CA LYS A 282 -25.36 28.61 -3.64
C LYS A 282 -26.37 29.58 -3.02
N GLU A 283 -25.91 30.79 -2.72
CA GLU A 283 -26.78 31.89 -2.30
C GLU A 283 -27.33 32.57 -3.55
N ILE A 284 -28.62 32.38 -3.84
CA ILE A 284 -29.27 32.96 -5.02
C ILE A 284 -29.53 34.45 -4.76
N ASN A 285 -29.95 34.79 -3.55
CA ASN A 285 -30.05 36.16 -3.03
C ASN A 285 -30.05 36.13 -1.49
N LYS A 286 -30.14 37.31 -0.85
CA LYS A 286 -30.10 37.45 0.63
C LYS A 286 -31.12 36.59 1.40
N LYS A 287 -32.20 36.17 0.76
CA LYS A 287 -33.29 35.41 1.37
C LYS A 287 -33.41 33.98 0.81
N VAL A 288 -32.60 33.59 -0.17
CA VAL A 288 -32.76 32.31 -0.87
C VAL A 288 -31.45 31.59 -1.03
N ILE A 289 -31.39 30.37 -0.48
CA ILE A 289 -30.21 29.51 -0.52
C ILE A 289 -30.60 28.16 -1.11
N MET A 290 -29.80 27.70 -2.06
CA MET A 290 -29.91 26.38 -2.67
C MET A 290 -28.79 25.46 -2.19
N TYR A 291 -29.15 24.21 -1.95
CA TYR A 291 -28.27 23.13 -1.51
C TYR A 291 -28.40 21.95 -2.46
N ILE A 292 -27.27 21.32 -2.78
CA ILE A 292 -27.22 20.08 -3.56
C ILE A 292 -26.35 19.09 -2.80
N ASN A 293 -26.91 17.94 -2.45
CA ASN A 293 -26.16 16.86 -1.83
C ASN A 293 -25.48 16.04 -2.94
N ASP A 294 -24.17 15.87 -2.82
CA ASP A 294 -23.34 15.22 -3.82
C ASP A 294 -23.53 13.70 -3.88
N TYR A 295 -23.85 13.09 -2.73
CA TYR A 295 -24.02 11.65 -2.57
C TYR A 295 -25.33 11.14 -3.16
N ASN A 296 -26.45 11.77 -2.81
CA ASN A 296 -27.79 11.31 -3.24
C ASN A 296 -28.44 12.21 -4.29
N LYS A 297 -27.77 13.29 -4.70
CA LYS A 297 -28.24 14.25 -5.72
C LYS A 297 -29.55 14.95 -5.32
N ASP A 298 -29.84 15.04 -4.03
CA ASP A 298 -30.98 15.82 -3.53
C ASP A 298 -30.75 17.31 -3.74
N ILE A 299 -31.77 18.02 -4.22
CA ILE A 299 -31.73 19.48 -4.37
C ILE A 299 -32.72 20.10 -3.40
N LYS A 300 -32.28 21.07 -2.61
CA LYS A 300 -33.12 21.81 -1.66
C LYS A 300 -33.00 23.31 -1.86
N VAL A 301 -34.11 24.03 -1.86
CA VAL A 301 -34.15 25.49 -1.87
C VAL A 301 -34.89 25.97 -0.64
N ASN A 302 -34.21 26.78 0.17
CA ASN A 302 -34.77 27.45 1.34
C ASN A 302 -35.02 28.93 0.98
N ILE A 303 -36.24 29.40 1.22
CA ILE A 303 -36.69 30.77 0.99
C ILE A 303 -37.12 31.35 2.35
N GLU A 304 -36.32 32.25 2.89
CA GLU A 304 -36.58 32.92 4.16
C GLU A 304 -37.49 34.14 3.96
N LYS A 305 -38.56 34.21 4.76
CA LYS A 305 -39.56 35.28 4.77
C LYS A 305 -39.88 35.65 6.22
N ASP A 306 -39.04 36.48 6.82
CA ASP A 306 -39.19 36.95 8.20
C ASP A 306 -39.35 35.74 9.15
N ASP A 307 -40.52 35.51 9.75
CA ASP A 307 -40.79 34.36 10.66
C ASP A 307 -41.17 33.05 9.93
N LEU A 308 -41.14 33.04 8.60
CA LEU A 308 -41.54 31.92 7.75
C LEU A 308 -40.36 31.40 6.92
N LEU A 309 -40.28 30.07 6.81
CA LEU A 309 -39.37 29.38 5.90
C LEU A 309 -40.19 28.57 4.91
N GLU A 310 -40.00 28.83 3.61
CA GLU A 310 -40.54 27.98 2.55
C GLU A 310 -39.39 27.12 2.00
N ARG A 311 -39.59 25.80 1.98
CA ARG A 311 -38.61 24.84 1.49
C ARG A 311 -39.17 24.09 0.29
N ILE A 312 -38.35 23.90 -0.73
CA ILE A 312 -38.62 23.04 -1.87
C ILE A 312 -37.54 21.96 -1.87
N SER A 313 -37.94 20.69 -1.88
CA SER A 313 -37.02 19.55 -1.91
C SER A 313 -37.32 18.67 -3.12
N LEU A 314 -36.26 18.28 -3.83
CA LEU A 314 -36.29 17.26 -4.87
C LEU A 314 -35.36 16.12 -4.43
N TYR A 315 -35.91 14.92 -4.33
CA TYR A 315 -35.18 13.75 -3.85
C TYR A 315 -34.82 12.83 -5.02
N ASN A 316 -33.58 12.33 -5.07
CA ASN A 316 -33.10 11.35 -6.04
C ASN A 316 -33.47 11.68 -7.52
N TYR A 317 -33.47 12.95 -7.91
CA TYR A 317 -33.89 13.38 -9.25
C TYR A 317 -35.28 12.85 -9.69
N SER A 318 -36.22 12.72 -8.77
CA SER A 318 -37.62 12.41 -9.09
C SER A 318 -38.25 13.53 -9.96
N ASN A 319 -39.51 13.35 -10.39
CA ASN A 319 -40.29 14.41 -11.05
C ASN A 319 -41.26 15.13 -10.10
N THR A 320 -41.22 14.78 -8.82
CA THR A 320 -42.16 15.23 -7.80
C THR A 320 -41.41 16.06 -6.77
N PHE A 321 -41.79 17.32 -6.63
CA PHE A 321 -41.21 18.26 -5.68
C PHE A 321 -42.02 18.27 -4.39
N LEU A 322 -41.35 18.18 -3.26
CA LEU A 322 -41.96 18.41 -1.96
C LEU A 322 -41.81 19.89 -1.59
N TYR A 323 -42.93 20.61 -1.52
CA TYR A 323 -42.97 21.95 -0.94
C TYR A 323 -43.40 21.87 0.52
N GLU A 324 -42.67 22.56 1.39
CA GLU A 324 -42.95 22.68 2.81
C GLU A 324 -42.96 24.17 3.21
N LYS A 325 -43.87 24.55 4.10
CA LYS A 325 -43.90 25.86 4.73
C LYS A 325 -43.79 25.67 6.24
N LEU A 326 -42.83 26.34 6.85
CA LEU A 326 -42.52 26.25 8.27
C LEU A 326 -42.66 27.63 8.93
N LYS A 327 -43.20 27.67 10.15
CA LYS A 327 -43.23 28.86 11.01
C LYS A 327 -42.58 28.52 12.34
N ASN A 328 -41.52 29.25 12.72
CA ASN A 328 -40.72 28.96 13.91
C ASN A 328 -40.25 27.49 13.99
N GLY A 329 -39.88 26.90 12.85
CA GLY A 329 -39.44 25.50 12.74
C GLY A 329 -40.55 24.45 12.69
N ASN A 330 -41.81 24.82 12.94
CA ASN A 330 -42.94 23.89 12.86
C ASN A 330 -43.54 23.86 11.45
N LEU A 331 -43.78 22.66 10.93
CA LEU A 331 -44.44 22.47 9.63
C LEU A 331 -45.89 22.95 9.72
N ILE A 332 -46.26 23.90 8.87
CA ILE A 332 -47.62 24.46 8.80
C ILE A 332 -48.34 24.12 7.50
N ASN A 333 -47.62 23.76 6.45
CA ASN A 333 -48.20 23.29 5.20
C ASN A 333 -47.17 22.46 4.43
N HIS A 334 -47.63 21.45 3.70
CA HIS A 334 -46.82 20.74 2.72
C HIS A 334 -47.68 20.32 1.53
N LYS A 335 -47.07 20.20 0.35
CA LYS A 335 -47.72 19.63 -0.84
C LYS A 335 -46.69 19.08 -1.80
N GLU A 336 -47.10 18.08 -2.55
CA GLU A 336 -46.37 17.61 -3.71
C GLU A 336 -46.73 18.45 -4.94
N ILE A 337 -45.73 18.76 -5.77
CA ILE A 337 -45.88 19.56 -6.98
C ILE A 337 -45.17 18.82 -8.10
N GLU A 338 -45.86 18.62 -9.22
CA GLU A 338 -45.26 18.18 -10.46
C GLU A 338 -45.23 19.35 -11.43
N LEU A 339 -44.02 19.72 -11.86
CA LEU A 339 -43.82 20.81 -12.80
C LEU A 339 -42.61 20.45 -13.66
N SER A 340 -42.74 20.54 -14.98
CA SER A 340 -41.68 20.17 -15.93
C SER A 340 -40.98 21.38 -16.58
N GLU A 341 -41.55 22.58 -16.40
CA GLU A 341 -40.96 23.81 -16.94
C GLU A 341 -39.59 24.13 -16.32
N LYS A 342 -38.77 24.85 -17.07
CA LYS A 342 -37.38 25.19 -16.73
C LYS A 342 -37.16 26.70 -16.75
N LEU A 343 -36.33 27.18 -15.84
CA LEU A 343 -35.99 28.60 -15.75
C LEU A 343 -34.61 28.78 -15.14
N ASP A 344 -33.66 29.36 -15.87
CA ASP A 344 -32.35 29.70 -15.31
C ASP A 344 -32.42 31.02 -14.51
N CYS A 345 -32.30 30.92 -13.18
CA CYS A 345 -32.30 32.07 -12.29
C CYS A 345 -31.05 32.95 -12.43
N SER A 346 -30.00 32.49 -13.11
CA SER A 346 -28.81 33.26 -13.43
C SER A 346 -29.08 34.29 -14.53
N ILE A 347 -30.03 34.00 -15.43
CA ILE A 347 -30.38 34.85 -16.59
C ILE A 347 -31.65 35.66 -16.30
N LYS A 348 -32.66 35.04 -15.68
CA LYS A 348 -33.94 35.68 -15.38
C LYS A 348 -34.21 35.68 -13.89
N LYS A 349 -34.60 36.84 -13.34
CA LYS A 349 -34.86 36.98 -11.90
C LYS A 349 -36.02 36.08 -11.45
N CYS A 350 -35.71 35.13 -10.57
CA CYS A 350 -36.69 34.27 -9.90
C CYS A 350 -37.18 34.94 -8.61
N ASN A 351 -38.51 34.93 -8.38
CA ASN A 351 -39.10 35.56 -7.19
C ASN A 351 -40.15 34.68 -6.51
N THR A 352 -40.69 33.68 -7.21
CA THR A 352 -41.77 32.82 -6.72
C THR A 352 -41.30 31.40 -6.45
N VAL A 353 -42.05 30.67 -5.62
CA VAL A 353 -41.83 29.22 -5.37
C VAL A 353 -41.78 28.45 -6.69
N ASN A 354 -42.68 28.75 -7.63
CA ASN A 354 -42.71 28.11 -8.94
C ASN A 354 -41.45 28.43 -9.77
N ASP A 355 -40.92 29.65 -9.70
CA ASP A 355 -39.67 30.00 -10.40
C ASP A 355 -38.51 29.15 -9.87
N TYR A 356 -38.45 28.93 -8.55
CA TYR A 356 -37.40 28.10 -7.95
C TYR A 356 -37.56 26.61 -8.26
N ILE A 357 -38.79 26.10 -8.39
CA ILE A 357 -39.04 24.74 -8.89
C ILE A 357 -38.53 24.60 -10.33
N LYS A 358 -38.85 25.58 -11.20
CA LYS A 358 -38.36 25.61 -12.58
C LYS A 358 -36.84 25.70 -12.65
N TYR A 359 -36.22 26.37 -11.69
CA TYR A 359 -34.77 26.43 -11.59
C TYR A 359 -34.14 25.13 -11.11
N ILE A 360 -34.76 24.41 -10.17
CA ILE A 360 -34.31 23.07 -9.80
C ILE A 360 -34.37 22.15 -11.02
N ASN A 361 -35.42 22.21 -11.85
CA ASN A 361 -35.49 21.45 -13.11
C ASN A 361 -34.38 21.81 -14.10
N PHE A 362 -34.08 23.10 -14.26
CA PHE A 362 -32.97 23.55 -15.09
C PHE A 362 -31.64 22.96 -14.61
N ILE A 363 -31.37 23.04 -13.30
CA ILE A 363 -30.16 22.50 -12.68
C ILE A 363 -30.10 20.98 -12.83
N LYS A 364 -31.21 20.27 -12.57
CA LYS A 364 -31.31 18.82 -12.76
C LYS A 364 -30.91 18.38 -14.15
N GLU A 365 -31.42 19.04 -15.19
CA GLU A 365 -31.09 18.70 -16.57
C GLU A 365 -29.66 19.10 -16.93
N TYR A 366 -29.19 20.26 -16.47
CA TYR A 366 -27.82 20.71 -16.72
C TYR A 366 -26.77 19.75 -16.13
N LEU A 367 -27.13 19.07 -15.03
CA LEU A 367 -26.30 18.09 -14.34
C LEU A 367 -26.42 16.65 -14.85
N GLN A 368 -27.37 16.38 -15.74
CA GLN A 368 -27.42 15.16 -16.55
C GLN A 368 -26.54 15.32 -17.80
#